data_AF-A0A1F6KMJ3-F1
#
_entry.id   AF-A0A1F6KMJ3-F1
#
_cell.length_a   1.000
_cell.length_b   1.000
_cell.length_c   1.000
_cell.angle_alpha   90.00
_cell.angle_beta   90.00
_cell.angle_gamma   90.00
#
_symmetry.space_group_name_H-M   'P 1'
#
loop_
_entity.id
_entity.type
_entity.pdbx_description
1 polymer ?
#
loop_
_entity_poly.entity_id
_entity_poly.type
_entity_poly.pdbx_seq_one_letter_code
_entity_poly.pdbx_strand_id
1 'polypeptide(L)'
;MKLLLTSSGKTNKSIESALLELLGKPFEKANLIFVPTAANAEQGDKSWLVDDMNNFRKMNFASFDIVDISAVSKDVWLPSFNKADVLVFGGGNTYHLLNWIKKSGLEKILPELLKTKV
;
A
#
# COMPACT_ATOMS: atom_id res chain seq x y z
N MET A 1 15.48 -3.22 -4.64
CA MET A 1 14.12 -3.12 -4.07
C MET A 1 14.22 -2.43 -2.73
N LYS A 2 13.23 -1.63 -2.37
CA LYS A 2 13.09 -1.01 -1.05
C LYS A 2 11.83 -1.61 -0.44
N LEU A 3 11.93 -2.21 0.74
CA LEU A 3 10.82 -2.90 1.38
C LEU A 3 10.82 -2.58 2.87
N LEU A 4 9.66 -2.19 3.41
CA LEU A 4 9.44 -1.97 4.83
C LEU A 4 8.37 -2.95 5.32
N LEU A 5 8.79 -3.99 6.04
CA LEU A 5 7.90 -5.01 6.57
C LEU A 5 7.52 -4.66 8.01
N THR A 6 6.22 -4.62 8.29
CA THR A 6 5.67 -4.22 9.60
C THR A 6 4.53 -5.15 9.99
N SER A 7 4.27 -5.29 11.30
CA SER A 7 3.14 -6.09 11.80
C SER A 7 1.80 -5.34 11.71
N SER A 8 1.82 -4.00 11.80
CA SER A 8 0.61 -3.17 11.93
C SER A 8 0.77 -1.82 11.22
N GLY A 9 1.49 -1.78 10.08
CA GLY A 9 1.71 -0.55 9.35
C GLY A 9 2.49 0.50 10.15
N LYS A 10 2.13 1.77 9.98
CA LYS A 10 2.76 2.89 10.69
C LYS A 10 2.11 3.10 12.07
N THR A 11 2.74 2.56 13.12
CA THR A 11 2.26 2.71 14.52
C THR A 11 3.17 3.56 15.40
N ASN A 12 4.39 3.85 14.95
CA ASN A 12 5.38 4.57 15.75
C ASN A 12 6.32 5.41 14.86
N LYS A 13 7.17 6.19 15.51
CA LYS A 13 8.11 7.09 14.85
C LYS A 13 9.28 6.38 14.18
N SER A 14 9.70 5.20 14.64
CA SER A 14 10.81 4.48 13.98
C SER A 14 10.40 3.93 12.62
N ILE A 15 9.17 3.42 12.48
CA ILE A 15 8.61 3.01 11.18
C ILE A 15 8.46 4.21 10.24
N GLU A 16 7.98 5.35 10.76
CA GLU A 16 7.89 6.61 9.99
C GLU A 16 9.27 7.05 9.48
N SER A 17 10.30 7.05 10.32
CA SER A 17 11.67 7.39 9.95
C SER A 17 12.28 6.41 8.94
N ALA A 18 12.07 5.11 9.12
CA ALA A 18 12.54 4.10 8.18
C ALA A 18 11.89 4.25 6.79
N LEU A 19 10.59 4.58 6.74
CA LEU A 19 9.91 4.86 5.49
C LEU A 19 10.48 6.12 4.81
N LEU A 20 10.73 7.18 5.57
CA LEU A 20 11.32 8.41 5.05
C LEU A 20 12.73 8.17 4.46
N GLU A 21 13.56 7.39 5.14
CA GLU A 21 14.90 7.02 4.69
C GLU A 21 14.85 6.21 3.39
N LEU A 22 13.99 5.18 3.33
CA LEU A 22 13.82 4.38 2.13
C LEU A 22 13.31 5.24 0.96
N LEU A 23 12.33 6.11 1.21
CA LEU A 23 11.74 6.97 0.19
C LEU A 23 12.77 7.97 -0.37
N GLY A 24 13.65 8.51 0.48
CA GLY A 24 14.70 9.45 0.06
C GLY A 24 14.19 10.83 -0.36
N LYS A 25 12.92 11.15 -0.07
CA LYS A 25 12.29 12.45 -0.30
C LYS A 25 11.20 12.73 0.76
N PRO A 26 10.86 14.00 1.03
CA PRO A 26 9.77 14.35 1.95
C PRO A 26 8.43 13.75 1.50
N PHE A 27 7.57 13.40 2.47
CA PHE A 27 6.26 12.80 2.20
C PHE A 27 5.37 13.74 1.36
N GLU A 28 5.46 15.04 1.59
CA GLU A 28 4.72 16.09 0.86
C GLU A 28 5.09 16.16 -0.64
N LYS A 29 6.13 15.44 -1.07
CA LYS A 29 6.56 15.29 -2.48
C LYS A 29 6.40 13.86 -3.00
N ALA A 30 5.67 13.03 -2.28
CA ALA A 30 5.47 11.62 -2.59
C ALA A 30 3.98 11.25 -2.66
N ASN A 31 3.64 10.39 -3.59
CA ASN A 31 2.30 9.84 -3.75
C ASN A 31 2.22 8.48 -3.07
N LEU A 32 1.22 8.28 -2.21
CA LEU A 32 0.98 7.00 -1.56
C LEU A 32 -0.29 6.35 -2.11
N ILE A 33 -0.24 5.05 -2.33
CA ILE A 33 -1.45 4.23 -2.47
C ILE A 33 -1.56 3.25 -1.31
N PHE A 34 -2.79 3.06 -0.83
CA PHE A 34 -3.14 2.04 0.14
C PHE A 34 -3.97 0.96 -0.54
N VAL A 35 -3.55 -0.29 -0.43
CA VAL A 35 -4.17 -1.47 -1.05
C VAL A 35 -4.89 -2.28 0.03
N PRO A 36 -6.22 -2.13 0.20
CA PRO A 36 -6.97 -2.76 1.29
C PRO A 36 -7.37 -4.21 1.00
N THR A 37 -6.98 -4.76 -0.16
CA THR A 37 -7.51 -6.03 -0.69
C THR A 37 -7.48 -7.19 0.30
N ALA A 38 -6.44 -7.31 1.14
CA ALA A 38 -6.35 -8.38 2.14
C ALA A 38 -7.53 -8.36 3.15
N ALA A 39 -7.99 -7.17 3.52
CA ALA A 39 -9.07 -6.97 4.49
C ALA A 39 -10.46 -7.34 3.95
N ASN A 40 -10.61 -7.54 2.64
CA ASN A 40 -11.90 -7.90 2.03
C ASN A 40 -12.42 -9.26 2.51
N ALA A 41 -11.52 -10.18 2.86
CA ALA A 41 -11.89 -11.49 3.40
C ALA A 41 -12.12 -11.50 4.92
N GLU A 42 -11.76 -10.42 5.62
CA GLU A 42 -12.01 -10.30 7.06
C GLU A 42 -13.49 -9.99 7.33
N GLN A 43 -14.03 -10.60 8.38
CA GLN A 43 -15.41 -10.40 8.83
C GLN A 43 -15.46 -9.54 10.09
N GLY A 44 -16.59 -8.87 10.30
CA GLY A 44 -16.81 -8.05 11.49
C GLY A 44 -16.18 -6.66 11.41
N ASP A 45 -15.77 -6.14 12.56
CA ASP A 45 -15.26 -4.78 12.70
C ASP A 45 -13.93 -4.56 11.94
N LYS A 46 -13.85 -3.43 11.25
CA LYS A 46 -12.69 -3.01 10.46
C LYS A 46 -12.14 -1.65 10.90
N SER A 47 -12.40 -1.25 12.16
CA SER A 47 -11.84 -0.01 12.71
C SER A 47 -10.31 0.00 12.62
N TRP A 48 -9.67 -1.15 12.82
CA TRP A 48 -8.22 -1.34 12.66
C TRP A 48 -7.71 -0.93 11.26
N LEU A 49 -8.45 -1.21 10.19
CA LEU A 49 -8.07 -0.84 8.83
C LEU A 49 -8.19 0.67 8.62
N VAL A 50 -9.25 1.27 9.17
CA VAL A 50 -9.47 2.71 9.14
C VAL A 50 -8.38 3.44 9.91
N ASP A 51 -8.00 2.93 11.09
CA ASP A 51 -6.92 3.46 11.91
C ASP A 51 -5.56 3.35 11.18
N ASP A 52 -5.28 2.21 10.54
CA ASP A 52 -4.08 2.02 9.71
C ASP A 52 -4.02 3.04 8.57
N MET A 53 -5.10 3.18 7.80
CA MET A 53 -5.18 4.20 6.73
C MET A 53 -4.97 5.60 7.30
N ASN A 54 -5.60 5.91 8.44
CA ASN A 54 -5.49 7.22 9.09
C ASN A 54 -4.06 7.50 9.59
N ASN A 55 -3.34 6.48 10.03
CA ASN A 55 -1.94 6.60 10.43
C ASN A 55 -1.04 7.03 9.27
N PHE A 56 -1.25 6.48 8.08
CA PHE A 56 -0.55 6.94 6.86
C PHE A 56 -1.06 8.30 6.38
N ARG A 57 -2.37 8.56 6.43
CA ARG A 57 -2.95 9.87 6.05
C ARG A 57 -2.33 11.02 6.84
N LYS A 58 -2.07 10.83 8.14
CA LYS A 58 -1.43 11.83 9.03
C LYS A 58 0.02 12.17 8.65
N MET A 59 0.64 11.42 7.73
CA MET A 59 2.00 11.69 7.26
C MET A 59 2.05 12.74 6.14
N ASN A 60 0.89 13.28 5.72
CA ASN A 60 0.79 14.41 4.80
C ASN A 60 1.48 14.19 3.44
N PHE A 61 1.25 13.00 2.86
CA PHE A 61 1.68 12.71 1.49
C PHE A 61 1.09 13.69 0.47
N ALA A 62 1.81 13.93 -0.63
CA ALA A 62 1.32 14.79 -1.73
C ALA A 62 -0.03 14.33 -2.28
N SER A 63 -0.23 13.01 -2.32
CA SER A 63 -1.52 12.39 -2.58
C SER A 63 -1.65 11.08 -1.81
N PHE A 64 -2.91 10.72 -1.50
CA PHE A 64 -3.28 9.48 -0.82
C PHE A 64 -4.44 8.86 -1.60
N ASP A 65 -4.18 7.74 -2.28
CA ASP A 65 -5.18 7.00 -3.04
C ASP A 65 -5.47 5.64 -2.40
N ILE A 66 -6.67 5.11 -2.61
CA ILE A 66 -7.08 3.79 -2.11
C ILE A 66 -7.38 2.92 -3.32
N VAL A 67 -6.59 1.86 -3.51
CA VAL A 67 -6.64 1.05 -4.72
C VAL A 67 -6.82 -0.42 -4.36
N ASP A 68 -8.02 -0.93 -4.62
CA ASP A 68 -8.33 -2.34 -4.44
C ASP A 68 -8.19 -3.11 -5.77
N ILE A 69 -7.13 -3.91 -5.88
CA ILE A 69 -6.82 -4.71 -7.08
C ILE A 69 -7.84 -5.83 -7.35
N SER A 70 -8.77 -6.08 -6.41
CA SER A 70 -9.88 -7.03 -6.57
C SER A 70 -11.18 -6.39 -7.05
N ALA A 71 -11.33 -5.08 -6.87
CA ALA A 71 -12.60 -4.39 -7.10
C ALA A 71 -12.75 -3.84 -8.52
N VAL A 72 -11.64 -3.53 -9.19
CA VAL A 72 -11.63 -2.90 -10.52
C VAL A 72 -10.63 -3.58 -11.46
N SER A 73 -10.80 -3.35 -12.77
CA SER A 73 -9.93 -3.90 -13.80
C SER A 73 -8.54 -3.25 -13.79
N LYS A 74 -7.58 -3.93 -14.43
CA LYS A 74 -6.16 -3.50 -14.47
C LYS A 74 -5.95 -2.15 -15.11
N ASP A 75 -6.70 -1.81 -16.14
CA ASP A 75 -6.70 -0.50 -16.80
C ASP A 75 -7.13 0.64 -15.86
N VAL A 76 -7.95 0.34 -14.84
CA VAL A 76 -8.38 1.33 -13.83
C VAL A 76 -7.33 1.49 -12.73
N TRP A 77 -6.79 0.40 -12.16
CA TRP A 77 -5.88 0.50 -11.00
C TRP A 77 -4.42 0.74 -11.37
N LEU A 78 -3.95 0.27 -12.52
CA LEU A 78 -2.53 0.35 -12.91
C LEU A 78 -2.02 1.81 -13.03
N PRO A 79 -2.78 2.78 -13.54
CA PRO A 79 -2.35 4.17 -13.57
C PRO A 79 -1.98 4.73 -12.19
N SER A 80 -2.72 4.38 -11.13
CA SER A 80 -2.40 4.80 -9.75
C SER A 80 -1.11 4.16 -9.26
N PHE A 81 -0.92 2.85 -9.49
CA PHE A 81 0.34 2.16 -9.17
C PHE A 81 1.54 2.79 -9.88
N ASN A 82 1.40 3.19 -11.14
CA ASN A 82 2.48 3.83 -11.88
C ASN A 82 2.88 5.20 -11.30
N LYS A 83 1.91 6.00 -10.86
CA LYS A 83 2.12 7.35 -10.27
C LYS A 83 2.60 7.31 -8.81
N ALA A 84 2.35 6.21 -8.10
CA ALA A 84 2.70 6.05 -6.70
C ALA A 84 4.22 6.01 -6.48
N ASP A 85 4.68 6.56 -5.36
CA ASP A 85 6.03 6.38 -4.84
C ASP A 85 6.07 5.31 -3.74
N VAL A 86 4.97 5.17 -3.01
CA VAL A 86 4.82 4.21 -1.90
C VAL A 86 3.61 3.31 -2.15
N LEU A 87 3.81 2.00 -2.09
CA LEU A 87 2.76 0.98 -2.19
C LEU A 87 2.52 0.33 -0.82
N VAL A 88 1.45 0.73 -0.12
CA VAL A 88 1.09 0.11 1.17
C VAL A 88 0.12 -1.04 0.93
N PHE A 89 0.53 -2.27 1.21
CA PHE A 89 -0.36 -3.42 1.25
C PHE A 89 -0.93 -3.57 2.67
N GLY A 90 -2.22 -3.29 2.84
CA GLY A 90 -2.89 -3.34 4.14
C GLY A 90 -2.98 -4.76 4.72
N GLY A 91 -3.15 -4.84 6.03
CA GLY A 91 -3.34 -6.09 6.75
C GLY A 91 -4.66 -6.81 6.43
N GLY A 92 -4.80 -8.05 6.90
CA GLY A 92 -5.95 -8.91 6.69
C GLY A 92 -5.53 -10.31 6.25
N ASN A 93 -6.31 -10.93 5.37
CA ASN A 93 -6.08 -12.30 4.95
C ASN A 93 -5.00 -12.41 3.85
N THR A 94 -3.87 -13.02 4.19
CA THR A 94 -2.74 -13.19 3.27
C THR A 94 -3.02 -14.10 2.08
N TYR A 95 -3.86 -15.14 2.23
CA TYR A 95 -4.24 -16.01 1.11
C TYR A 95 -5.14 -15.27 0.12
N HIS A 96 -6.09 -14.47 0.62
CA HIS A 96 -6.95 -13.65 -0.22
C HIS A 96 -6.13 -12.62 -1.02
N LEU A 97 -5.19 -11.94 -0.36
CA LEU A 97 -4.27 -11.02 -1.01
C LEU A 97 -3.44 -11.72 -2.09
N LEU A 98 -2.78 -12.84 -1.75
CA LEU A 98 -1.95 -13.59 -2.69
C LEU A 98 -2.76 -14.04 -3.91
N ASN A 99 -3.98 -14.54 -3.70
CA ASN A 99 -4.87 -14.95 -4.78
C ASN A 99 -5.18 -13.78 -5.73
N TRP A 100 -5.46 -12.59 -5.21
CA TRP A 100 -5.71 -11.40 -6.04
C TRP A 100 -4.47 -10.80 -6.67
N ILE A 101 -3.30 -10.89 -6.04
CA ILE A 101 -2.02 -10.53 -6.67
C ILE A 101 -1.81 -11.37 -7.94
N LYS A 102 -2.15 -12.66 -7.90
CA LYS A 102 -2.10 -13.55 -9.07
C LYS A 102 -3.18 -13.21 -10.09
N LYS A 103 -4.46 -13.15 -9.66
CA LYS A 103 -5.61 -12.94 -10.56
C LYS A 103 -5.60 -11.59 -11.28
N SER A 104 -5.18 -10.52 -10.60
CA SER A 104 -5.05 -9.18 -11.19
C SER A 104 -3.85 -9.07 -12.15
N GLY A 105 -2.94 -10.05 -12.13
CA GLY A 105 -1.68 -10.00 -12.87
C GLY A 105 -0.67 -9.01 -12.29
N LEU A 106 -0.86 -8.57 -11.04
CA LEU A 106 0.11 -7.73 -10.33
C LEU A 106 1.43 -8.46 -10.13
N GLU A 107 1.42 -9.78 -9.89
CA GLU A 107 2.65 -10.58 -9.72
C GLU A 107 3.66 -10.41 -10.87
N LYS A 108 3.16 -10.21 -12.09
CA LYS A 108 3.99 -10.12 -13.31
C LYS A 108 4.68 -8.77 -13.45
N ILE A 109 4.16 -7.74 -12.80
CA ILE A 109 4.63 -6.35 -12.96
C ILE A 109 5.22 -5.77 -11.68
N LEU A 110 4.86 -6.32 -10.51
CA LEU A 110 5.31 -5.83 -9.22
C LEU A 110 6.85 -5.79 -9.09
N PRO A 111 7.63 -6.78 -9.57
CA PRO A 111 9.09 -6.69 -9.52
C PRO A 111 9.67 -5.47 -10.25
N GLU A 112 9.09 -5.09 -11.39
CA GLU A 112 9.51 -3.90 -12.13
C GLU A 112 9.10 -2.61 -11.41
N LEU A 113 7.88 -2.55 -10.86
CA LEU A 113 7.42 -1.41 -10.08
C LEU A 113 8.30 -1.17 -8.83
N LEU A 114 8.74 -2.25 -8.16
CA LEU A 114 9.57 -2.19 -6.94
C LEU A 114 11.04 -1.81 -7.21
N LYS A 115 11.43 -1.56 -8.46
CA LYS A 115 12.74 -0.95 -8.77
C LYS A 115 12.76 0.54 -8.40
N THR A 116 11.63 1.23 -8.48
CA THR A 116 11.54 2.69 -8.29
C THR A 116 10.67 3.10 -7.11
N LYS A 117 9.92 2.17 -6.51
CA LYS A 117 8.97 2.42 -5.42
C LYS A 117 9.45 1.85 -4.09
N VAL A 118 8.82 2.32 -3.02
CA VAL A 118 8.92 1.75 -1.66
C VAL A 118 7.67 0.94 -1.34
#